data_AF-A0A7S1CAA1-F1
#
_entry.id   AF-A0A7S1CAA1-F1
#
_cell.length_a   1.000
_cell.length_b   1.000
_cell.length_c   1.000
_cell.angle_alpha   90.00
_cell.angle_beta   90.00
_cell.angle_gamma   90.00
#
_symmetry.space_group_name_H-M   'P 1'
#
loop_
_entity.id
_entity.type
_entity.pdbx_description
1 polymer ?
#
loop_
_entity_poly.entity_id
_entity_poly.type
_entity_poly.pdbx_seq_one_letter_code
_entity_poly.pdbx_strand_id
1 'polypeptide(L)'
;GGGGGGGGNGTTVWGGWSANATLAVPRCGFCTTANNSEIIRTQRTHIPDVLKPCMVGCPGAHPQACAAACVHDGLGLGLNCSLCWVDRAVCTMNNCLSVCLLAPHSAPCFACQDEFCAASFMNCSGIPHWLANYPPPTTTTTTATHIRPGVVATPTTSHPQ
;
A
#
# COMPACT_ATOMS: atom_id res chain seq x y z
N GLY A 1 -30.58 -0.37 40.09
CA GLY A 1 -30.70 0.18 38.74
C GLY A 1 -30.17 1.60 38.76
N GLY A 2 -29.05 1.86 38.11
CA GLY A 2 -28.41 3.16 38.07
C GLY A 2 -28.39 3.67 36.63
N GLY A 3 -28.85 4.91 36.45
CA GLY A 3 -28.83 5.61 35.17
C GLY A 3 -27.66 6.58 35.04
N GLY A 4 -27.46 7.06 33.80
CA GLY A 4 -27.11 8.44 33.49
C GLY A 4 -25.64 8.86 33.54
N GLY A 5 -25.01 8.89 32.36
CA GLY A 5 -24.51 10.12 31.72
C GLY A 5 -23.27 10.86 32.29
N GLY A 6 -22.34 11.16 31.38
CA GLY A 6 -21.63 12.45 31.38
C GLY A 6 -20.10 12.45 31.51
N GLY A 7 -19.43 12.69 30.38
CA GLY A 7 -18.45 13.79 30.22
C GLY A 7 -17.09 13.75 30.94
N GLY A 8 -16.03 13.62 30.14
CA GLY A 8 -14.98 14.65 30.11
C GLY A 8 -13.66 14.43 30.87
N ASN A 9 -12.60 14.37 30.06
CA ASN A 9 -11.31 15.08 30.22
C ASN A 9 -10.20 14.50 31.13
N GLY A 10 -9.25 13.82 30.48
CA GLY A 10 -7.83 14.22 30.51
C GLY A 10 -6.97 13.83 31.71
N THR A 11 -6.20 12.74 31.56
CA THR A 11 -4.80 12.70 32.01
C THR A 11 -3.96 11.92 30.99
N THR A 12 -3.03 12.62 30.35
CA THR A 12 -1.95 12.06 29.54
C THR A 12 -0.91 11.37 30.43
N VAL A 13 -0.64 10.09 30.17
CA VAL A 13 0.56 9.39 30.64
C VAL A 13 1.49 9.20 29.44
N TRP A 14 2.63 9.90 29.44
CA TRP A 14 3.72 9.65 28.51
C TRP A 14 4.69 8.65 29.14
N GLY A 15 4.69 7.43 28.62
CA GLY A 15 5.69 6.37 28.88
C GLY A 15 5.83 5.55 27.61
N GLY A 16 7.00 5.63 26.97
CA GLY A 16 7.21 5.23 25.58
C GLY A 16 7.19 3.73 25.33
N TRP A 17 6.23 3.31 24.51
CA TRP A 17 6.33 2.28 23.46
C TRP A 17 5.66 2.91 22.24
N SER A 18 6.23 2.75 21.05
CA SER A 18 5.81 3.36 19.78
C SER A 18 4.29 3.51 19.74
N ALA A 19 3.79 4.75 19.68
CA ALA A 19 2.36 4.97 19.53
C ALA A 19 1.89 4.15 18.34
N ASN A 20 1.15 3.07 18.61
CA ASN A 20 0.32 2.43 17.61
C ASN A 20 -0.64 3.54 17.19
N ALA A 21 -0.27 4.25 16.12
CA ALA A 21 -1.13 5.27 15.55
C ALA A 21 -2.42 4.54 15.20
N THR A 22 -3.46 4.75 16.01
CA THR A 22 -4.80 4.33 15.69
C THR A 22 -5.24 5.23 14.55
N LEU A 23 -4.80 4.88 13.33
CA LEU A 23 -5.30 5.52 12.14
C LEU A 23 -6.81 5.27 12.17
N ALA A 24 -7.60 6.35 12.24
CA ALA A 24 -9.03 6.26 12.05
C ALA A 24 -9.30 5.88 10.58
N VAL A 25 -9.13 4.60 10.28
CA VAL A 25 -9.52 4.04 9.00
C VAL A 25 -11.05 4.05 8.97
N PRO A 26 -11.69 4.50 7.88
CA PRO A 26 -13.12 4.33 7.70
C PRO A 26 -13.53 2.90 8.04
N ARG A 27 -14.73 2.70 8.58
CA ARG A 27 -15.31 1.36 8.88
C ARG A 27 -15.55 0.49 7.63
N CYS A 28 -14.91 0.82 6.51
CA CYS A 28 -15.10 0.24 5.21
C CYS A 28 -13.71 -0.20 4.70
N GLY A 29 -13.48 -1.51 4.70
CA GLY A 29 -12.24 -2.10 4.20
C GLY A 29 -12.17 -3.57 4.56
N PHE A 30 -12.27 -4.47 3.59
CA PHE A 30 -12.31 -5.91 3.86
C PHE A 30 -11.01 -6.46 4.45
N CYS A 31 -9.90 -5.72 4.37
CA CYS A 31 -8.58 -6.14 4.81
C CYS A 31 -8.12 -5.52 6.15
N THR A 32 -8.94 -4.72 6.82
CA THR A 32 -8.52 -3.99 8.05
C THR A 32 -8.78 -4.75 9.36
N THR A 33 -9.34 -5.97 9.30
CA THR A 33 -9.49 -6.82 10.49
C THR A 33 -8.12 -7.20 11.06
N ALA A 34 -8.03 -7.48 12.37
CA ALA A 34 -6.78 -7.84 13.03
C ALA A 34 -6.07 -9.06 12.38
N ASN A 35 -6.84 -10.06 11.93
CA ASN A 35 -6.29 -11.23 11.25
C ASN A 35 -5.73 -10.87 9.86
N ASN A 36 -6.52 -10.14 9.05
CA ASN A 36 -6.09 -9.77 7.69
C ASN A 36 -4.89 -8.82 7.72
N SER A 37 -4.88 -7.85 8.64
CA SER A 37 -3.77 -6.91 8.77
C SER A 37 -2.48 -7.59 9.21
N GLU A 38 -2.55 -8.59 10.10
CA GLU A 38 -1.36 -9.36 10.50
C GLU A 38 -0.83 -10.24 9.36
N ILE A 39 -1.70 -10.93 8.62
CA ILE A 39 -1.30 -11.72 7.43
C ILE A 39 -0.64 -10.80 6.40
N ILE A 40 -1.24 -9.64 6.10
CA ILE A 40 -0.69 -8.72 5.10
C ILE A 40 0.67 -8.17 5.54
N ARG A 41 0.81 -7.84 6.84
CA ARG A 41 2.06 -7.33 7.39
C ARG A 41 3.18 -8.37 7.34
N THR A 42 2.89 -9.61 7.71
CA THR A 42 3.88 -10.69 7.83
C THR A 42 4.18 -11.38 6.51
N GLN A 43 3.20 -11.45 5.60
CA GLN A 43 3.31 -12.15 4.32
C GLN A 43 3.41 -11.21 3.12
N ARG A 44 3.69 -9.91 3.32
CA ARG A 44 3.72 -8.88 2.25
C ARG A 44 4.48 -9.28 0.98
N THR A 45 5.60 -9.99 1.15
CA THR A 45 6.48 -10.45 0.06
C THR A 45 5.94 -11.70 -0.62
N HIS A 46 5.11 -12.47 0.07
CA HIS A 46 4.56 -13.73 -0.40
C HIS A 46 3.19 -13.57 -1.08
N ILE A 47 2.46 -12.49 -0.80
CA ILE A 47 1.18 -12.19 -1.45
C ILE A 47 1.30 -12.27 -2.99
N PRO A 48 2.30 -11.64 -3.66
CA PRO A 48 2.45 -11.75 -5.10
C PRO A 48 2.70 -13.19 -5.59
N ASP A 49 3.43 -14.00 -4.82
CA ASP A 49 3.76 -15.40 -5.14
C ASP A 49 2.53 -16.31 -5.10
N VAL A 50 1.54 -15.99 -4.25
CA VAL A 50 0.25 -16.68 -4.22
C VAL A 50 -0.70 -16.12 -5.27
N LEU A 51 -0.75 -14.79 -5.41
CA LEU A 51 -1.69 -14.12 -6.31
C LEU A 51 -1.45 -14.52 -7.76
N LYS A 52 -0.19 -14.57 -8.23
CA LYS A 52 0.16 -14.90 -9.61
C LYS A 52 -0.37 -16.29 -10.06
N PRO A 53 -0.05 -17.41 -9.39
CA PRO A 53 -0.58 -18.71 -9.79
C PRO A 53 -2.11 -18.81 -9.62
N CYS A 54 -2.71 -18.14 -8.63
CA CYS A 54 -4.17 -18.09 -8.50
C CYS A 54 -4.84 -17.40 -9.69
N MET A 55 -4.26 -16.31 -10.20
CA MET A 55 -4.77 -15.62 -11.39
C MET A 55 -4.64 -16.48 -12.66
N VAL A 56 -3.56 -17.25 -12.80
CA VAL A 56 -3.34 -18.14 -13.95
C VAL A 56 -4.19 -19.41 -13.87
N GLY A 57 -4.37 -19.96 -12.66
CA GLY A 57 -5.05 -21.23 -12.41
C GLY A 57 -6.58 -21.17 -12.44
N CYS A 58 -7.16 -19.99 -12.67
CA CYS A 58 -8.61 -19.77 -12.61
C CYS A 58 -9.21 -19.37 -13.97
N PRO A 59 -9.29 -20.30 -14.94
CA PRO A 59 -10.00 -20.07 -16.20
C PRO A 59 -11.53 -20.15 -16.02
N GLY A 60 -12.30 -19.62 -16.98
CA GLY A 60 -13.75 -19.84 -17.08
C GLY A 60 -14.61 -18.60 -16.78
N ALA A 61 -15.88 -18.83 -16.41
CA ALA A 61 -16.91 -17.80 -16.32
C ALA A 61 -16.80 -16.87 -15.09
N HIS A 62 -16.11 -17.31 -14.02
CA HIS A 62 -15.97 -16.56 -12.77
C HIS A 62 -14.51 -16.52 -12.28
N PRO A 63 -13.57 -15.98 -13.08
CA PRO A 63 -12.15 -16.08 -12.80
C PRO A 63 -11.76 -15.34 -11.51
N GLN A 64 -12.41 -14.22 -11.18
CA GLN A 64 -12.13 -13.46 -9.96
C GLN A 64 -12.57 -14.20 -8.69
N ALA A 65 -13.75 -14.83 -8.70
CA ALA A 65 -14.24 -15.58 -7.54
C ALA A 65 -13.38 -16.82 -7.26
N CYS A 66 -12.98 -17.53 -8.32
CA CYS A 66 -12.01 -18.62 -8.22
C CYS A 66 -10.67 -18.13 -7.67
N ALA A 67 -10.12 -17.05 -8.21
CA ALA A 67 -8.83 -16.52 -7.77
C ALA A 67 -8.90 -16.03 -6.32
N ALA A 68 -10.01 -15.41 -5.90
CA ALA A 68 -10.20 -14.95 -4.53
C ALA A 68 -10.26 -16.11 -3.53
N ALA A 69 -10.91 -17.22 -3.90
CA ALA A 69 -10.91 -18.44 -3.10
C ALA A 69 -9.50 -19.04 -3.01
N CYS A 70 -8.78 -19.14 -4.13
CA CYS A 70 -7.39 -19.60 -4.13
C CYS A 70 -6.47 -18.75 -3.25
N VAL A 71 -6.62 -17.42 -3.29
CA VAL A 71 -5.85 -16.49 -2.44
C VAL A 71 -6.27 -16.61 -0.96
N HIS A 72 -7.56 -16.80 -0.68
CA HIS A 72 -8.06 -17.10 0.67
C HIS A 72 -7.39 -18.35 1.22
N ASP A 73 -7.39 -19.45 0.45
CA ASP A 73 -6.82 -20.72 0.87
C ASP A 73 -5.29 -20.65 1.01
N GLY A 74 -4.62 -19.91 0.14
CA GLY A 74 -3.15 -19.79 0.13
C GLY A 74 -2.57 -18.88 1.22
N LEU A 75 -3.31 -17.86 1.68
CA LEU A 75 -2.82 -16.86 2.64
C LEU A 75 -3.58 -16.84 3.97
N GLY A 76 -4.82 -17.35 4.01
CA GLY A 76 -5.73 -17.22 5.16
C GLY A 76 -6.44 -15.85 5.27
N LEU A 77 -6.36 -15.01 4.24
CA LEU A 77 -7.09 -13.73 4.19
C LEU A 77 -8.58 -13.97 4.09
N GLY A 78 -9.42 -13.18 4.76
CA GLY A 78 -10.87 -13.26 4.55
C GLY A 78 -11.25 -13.11 3.06
N LEU A 79 -12.25 -13.85 2.59
CA LEU A 79 -12.58 -13.95 1.15
C LEU A 79 -12.77 -12.60 0.46
N ASN A 80 -13.45 -11.65 1.10
CA ASN A 80 -13.63 -10.31 0.53
C ASN A 80 -12.32 -9.50 0.47
N CYS A 81 -11.37 -9.74 1.39
CA CYS A 81 -10.04 -9.16 1.30
C CYS A 81 -9.24 -9.76 0.14
N SER A 82 -9.33 -11.08 -0.03
CA SER A 82 -8.74 -11.78 -1.18
C SER A 82 -9.28 -11.24 -2.50
N LEU A 83 -10.59 -10.95 -2.57
CA LEU A 83 -11.19 -10.32 -3.75
C LEU A 83 -10.60 -8.94 -4.03
N CYS A 84 -10.34 -8.10 -3.02
CA CYS A 84 -9.67 -6.82 -3.22
C CYS A 84 -8.27 -6.96 -3.85
N TRP A 85 -7.50 -7.97 -3.45
CA TRP A 85 -6.19 -8.26 -4.05
C TRP A 85 -6.31 -8.75 -5.51
N VAL A 86 -7.30 -9.59 -5.78
CA VAL A 86 -7.59 -10.07 -7.14
C VAL A 86 -8.04 -8.93 -8.05
N ASP A 87 -8.93 -8.05 -7.59
CA ASP A 87 -9.37 -6.88 -8.35
C ASP A 87 -8.21 -5.93 -8.66
N ARG A 88 -7.28 -5.75 -7.71
CA ARG A 88 -6.04 -5.01 -7.97
C ARG A 88 -5.16 -5.69 -9.02
N ALA A 89 -5.02 -7.02 -8.98
CA ALA A 89 -4.28 -7.76 -10.01
C ALA A 89 -4.91 -7.61 -11.40
N VAL A 90 -6.25 -7.72 -11.48
CA VAL A 90 -7.00 -7.49 -12.73
C VAL A 90 -6.81 -6.06 -13.24
N CYS A 91 -6.92 -5.06 -12.37
CA CYS A 91 -6.64 -3.67 -12.74
C CYS A 91 -5.21 -3.50 -13.28
N THR A 92 -4.23 -4.13 -12.62
CA THR A 92 -2.82 -4.09 -13.04
C THR A 92 -2.63 -4.73 -14.41
N MET A 93 -3.28 -5.87 -14.68
CA MET A 93 -3.24 -6.51 -16.00
C MET A 93 -3.92 -5.66 -17.09
N ASN A 94 -4.96 -4.90 -16.76
CA ASN A 94 -5.68 -4.09 -17.73
C ASN A 94 -4.98 -2.77 -18.06
N ASN A 95 -4.33 -2.13 -17.07
CA ASN A 95 -3.77 -0.78 -17.22
C ASN A 95 -2.24 -0.75 -17.24
N CYS A 96 -1.58 -1.73 -16.62
CA CYS A 96 -0.16 -1.67 -16.29
C CYS A 96 0.66 -2.85 -16.83
N LEU A 97 0.06 -3.74 -17.63
CA LEU A 97 0.73 -4.96 -18.08
C LEU A 97 2.05 -4.69 -18.80
N SER A 98 2.10 -3.67 -19.66
CA SER A 98 3.29 -3.32 -20.43
C SER A 98 4.50 -2.96 -19.55
N VAL A 99 4.28 -2.32 -18.40
CA VAL A 99 5.33 -1.93 -17.45
C VAL A 99 5.56 -2.97 -16.35
N CYS A 100 4.57 -3.81 -16.06
CA CYS A 100 4.60 -4.77 -14.97
C CYS A 100 4.97 -6.20 -15.37
N LEU A 101 4.80 -6.60 -16.64
CA LEU A 101 4.90 -8.00 -17.07
C LEU A 101 6.28 -8.62 -16.77
N LEU A 102 7.35 -7.92 -17.14
CA LEU A 102 8.73 -8.41 -16.98
C LEU A 102 9.35 -7.98 -15.64
N ALA A 103 8.85 -6.89 -15.05
CA ALA A 103 9.39 -6.32 -13.82
C ALA A 103 8.24 -5.88 -12.89
N PRO A 104 7.51 -6.84 -12.28
CA PRO A 104 6.33 -6.56 -11.46
C PRO A 104 6.65 -5.82 -10.16
N HIS A 105 7.93 -5.76 -9.78
CA HIS A 105 8.43 -5.03 -8.62
C HIS A 105 9.23 -3.77 -8.98
N SER A 106 9.14 -3.31 -10.22
CA SER A 106 9.84 -2.10 -10.66
C SER A 106 9.11 -0.83 -10.24
N ALA A 107 9.85 0.26 -10.03
CA ALA A 107 9.27 1.56 -9.73
C ALA A 107 8.23 2.02 -10.79
N PRO A 108 8.44 1.82 -12.12
CA PRO A 108 7.42 2.12 -13.12
C PRO A 108 6.14 1.30 -12.98
N CYS A 109 6.24 0.02 -12.62
CA CYS A 109 5.07 -0.80 -12.37
C CYS A 109 4.27 -0.28 -11.18
N PHE A 110 4.94 0.07 -10.09
CA PHE A 110 4.27 0.65 -8.91
C PHE A 110 3.65 2.02 -9.19
N ALA A 111 4.34 2.88 -9.94
CA ALA A 111 3.79 4.17 -10.34
C ALA A 111 2.47 3.99 -11.14
N CYS A 112 2.46 3.04 -12.08
CA CYS A 112 1.24 2.74 -12.83
C CYS A 112 0.12 2.18 -11.93
N GLN A 113 0.44 1.25 -11.03
CA GLN A 113 -0.56 0.72 -10.08
C GLN A 113 -1.11 1.82 -9.15
N ASP A 114 -0.27 2.77 -8.75
CA ASP A 114 -0.68 3.89 -7.91
C ASP A 114 -1.64 4.81 -8.65
N GLU A 115 -1.33 5.13 -9.91
CA GLU A 115 -2.15 5.98 -10.77
C GLU A 115 -3.52 5.35 -11.08
N PHE A 116 -3.55 4.08 -11.48
CA PHE A 116 -4.77 3.46 -12.02
C PHE A 116 -5.52 2.56 -11.03
N CYS A 117 -4.83 1.97 -10.05
CA CYS A 117 -5.38 0.87 -9.26
C CYS A 117 -5.47 1.16 -7.75
N ALA A 118 -4.72 2.14 -7.24
CA ALA A 118 -4.69 2.39 -5.80
C ALA A 118 -6.03 2.86 -5.25
N ALA A 119 -6.75 3.76 -5.93
CA ALA A 119 -8.03 4.29 -5.43
C ALA A 119 -9.06 3.18 -5.17
N SER A 120 -9.29 2.30 -6.15
CA SER A 120 -10.21 1.17 -6.01
C SER A 120 -9.73 0.16 -4.98
N PHE A 121 -8.42 -0.13 -4.95
CA PHE A 121 -7.84 -1.02 -3.94
C PHE A 121 -8.01 -0.48 -2.53
N MET A 122 -7.72 0.80 -2.29
CA MET A 122 -7.89 1.46 -0.99
C MET A 122 -9.35 1.42 -0.56
N ASN A 123 -10.29 1.72 -1.47
CA ASN A 123 -11.72 1.70 -1.17
C ASN A 123 -12.22 0.29 -0.81
N CYS A 124 -11.72 -0.76 -1.49
CA CYS A 124 -12.11 -2.15 -1.20
C CYS A 124 -11.46 -2.68 0.09
N SER A 125 -10.14 -2.52 0.20
CA SER A 125 -9.34 -3.17 1.24
C SER A 125 -9.30 -2.38 2.54
N GLY A 126 -9.44 -1.06 2.48
CA GLY A 126 -9.14 -0.14 3.58
C GLY A 126 -7.63 0.01 3.86
N ILE A 127 -6.77 -0.52 3.00
CA ILE A 127 -5.31 -0.40 3.12
C ILE A 127 -4.89 0.91 2.43
N PRO A 128 -4.19 1.82 3.11
CA PRO A 128 -3.75 3.07 2.51
C PRO A 128 -2.62 2.87 1.47
N HIS A 129 -2.50 3.80 0.51
CA HIS A 129 -1.57 3.69 -0.63
C HIS A 129 -0.10 3.40 -0.22
N TRP A 130 0.39 3.99 0.87
CA TRP A 130 1.76 3.81 1.34
C TRP A 130 2.04 2.41 1.89
N LEU A 131 1.00 1.66 2.25
CA LEU A 131 1.08 0.25 2.65
C LEU A 131 0.78 -0.69 1.47
N ALA A 132 0.05 -0.20 0.46
CA ALA A 132 -0.31 -0.94 -0.74
C ALA A 132 0.87 -1.10 -1.72
N ASN A 133 1.82 -0.17 -1.78
CA ASN A 133 2.96 -0.24 -2.70
C ASN A 133 4.18 -0.86 -2.01
N TYR A 134 4.56 -2.08 -2.40
CA TYR A 134 5.79 -2.74 -1.93
C TYR A 134 6.61 -3.38 -3.07
N PRO A 135 7.95 -3.19 -3.11
CA PRO A 135 8.72 -2.29 -2.24
C PRO A 135 8.30 -0.83 -2.36
N PRO A 136 8.48 -0.03 -1.27
CA PRO A 136 8.36 1.41 -1.42
C PRO A 136 9.22 1.81 -2.61
N PRO A 137 8.83 2.82 -3.42
CA PRO A 137 9.77 3.40 -4.35
C PRO A 137 11.01 3.67 -3.52
N THR A 138 12.13 3.02 -3.85
CA THR A 138 13.42 3.47 -3.36
C THR A 138 13.39 4.93 -3.73
N THR A 139 13.32 5.80 -2.73
CA THR A 139 13.55 7.20 -2.94
C THR A 139 14.94 7.22 -3.54
N THR A 140 15.02 7.23 -4.87
CA THR A 140 16.09 7.91 -5.53
C THR A 140 15.97 9.26 -4.87
N THR A 141 16.91 9.55 -3.96
CA THR A 141 17.26 10.90 -3.63
C THR A 141 17.64 11.49 -4.98
N THR A 142 16.63 11.94 -5.73
CA THR A 142 16.78 13.13 -6.54
C THR A 142 17.17 14.12 -5.49
N THR A 143 18.48 14.28 -5.30
CA THR A 143 19.04 15.51 -4.78
C THR A 143 18.35 16.55 -5.63
N ALA A 144 17.29 17.14 -5.08
CA ALA A 144 16.82 18.41 -5.54
C ALA A 144 18.03 19.29 -5.29
N THR A 145 18.89 19.41 -6.30
CA THR A 145 19.69 20.59 -6.48
C THR A 145 18.63 21.68 -6.52
N HIS A 146 18.36 22.26 -5.36
CA HIS A 146 17.73 23.54 -5.25
C HIS A 146 18.71 24.49 -5.94
N ILE A 147 18.66 24.54 -7.27
CA ILE A 147 19.09 25.71 -8.01
C ILE A 147 18.05 26.75 -7.60
N ARG A 148 18.36 27.48 -6.52
CA ARG A 148 17.73 28.76 -6.27
C ARG A 148 17.99 29.58 -7.54
N PRO A 149 16.96 30.06 -8.25
CA PRO A 149 17.20 31.06 -9.28
C PRO A 149 17.73 32.31 -8.56
N GLY A 150 18.96 32.72 -8.90
CA GLY A 150 19.46 34.05 -8.55
C GLY A 150 20.43 34.17 -7.37
N VAL A 151 21.47 33.33 -7.31
CA VAL A 151 22.72 33.77 -6.66
C VAL A 151 23.81 33.79 -7.71
N VAL A 152 24.06 34.98 -8.26
CA VAL A 152 25.25 35.27 -9.06
C VAL A 152 26.46 35.07 -8.15
N ALA A 153 27.26 34.06 -8.43
CA ALA A 153 28.56 33.89 -7.77
C ALA A 153 29.48 35.01 -8.26
N THR A 154 29.85 35.93 -7.37
CA THR A 154 30.96 36.86 -7.60
C THR A 154 32.28 36.10 -7.48
N PRO A 155 33.18 36.17 -8.48
CA PRO A 155 34.48 35.53 -8.38
C PRO A 155 35.36 36.31 -7.40
N THR A 156 35.78 35.66 -6.31
CA THR A 156 36.83 36.18 -5.43
C THR A 156 38.18 35.88 -6.06
N THR A 157 38.81 36.89 -6.66
CA THR A 157 40.22 36.84 -7.07
C THR A 157 41.12 36.82 -5.84
N SER A 158 41.84 35.72 -5.64
CA SER A 158 42.97 35.63 -4.71
C SER A 158 44.23 36.19 -5.36
N HIS A 159 44.83 37.22 -4.74
CA HIS A 159 46.17 37.71 -5.06
C HIS A 159 47.19 37.08 -4.09
N PRO A 160 48.36 36.61 -4.55
CA PRO A 160 49.47 36.27 -3.69
C PRO A 160 50.42 37.48 -3.50
N GLN A 161 50.82 37.72 -2.25
CA GLN A 161 52.06 38.38 -1.84
C GLN A 161 52.68 37.49 -0.77
#